data_AF-A0A395CRF6-F1
#
_entry.id   AF-A0A395CRF6-F1
#
_cell.length_a   1.000
_cell.length_b   1.000
_cell.length_c   1.000
_cell.angle_alpha   90.00
_cell.angle_beta   90.00
_cell.angle_gamma   90.00
#
_symmetry.space_group_name_H-M   'P 1'
#
loop_
_entity.id
_entity.type
_entity.pdbx_description
1 polymer ?
#
loop_
_entity_poly.entity_id
_entity_poly.type
_entity_poly.pdbx_seq_one_letter_code
_entity_poly.pdbx_strand_id
1 'polypeptide(L)'
;MTNVVNEAEIAISNYQSSRLIMEDRERSQLWQQRLAEAVFGMTVYLIEKRDLTNIFGWIQTQSEIFSNLPDHRSEDYHSWQQVFFRAQALCEKFLVSRYGHDEMSEWARANAWVHKSVERSRGGGAADVANRIARQAELYSSVYTIRQANYAQAEVVILHCAIWDYRERARERGVPITLESPCEYCTKAISSNIAAKGHKPEFDLFDNGASHGCRWRITRLM
;
A
#
# COMPACT_ATOMS: atom_id res chain seq x y z
N MET A 1 32.57 29.25 1.72
CA MET A 1 31.73 28.45 2.63
C MET A 1 30.30 28.82 2.32
N THR A 2 29.73 28.11 1.35
CA THR A 2 28.50 28.48 0.66
C THR A 2 27.36 27.69 1.27
N ASN A 3 26.25 28.38 1.56
CA ASN A 3 25.04 27.88 2.20
C ASN A 3 24.52 26.59 1.55
N VAL A 4 24.71 25.45 2.22
CA VAL A 4 24.05 24.16 1.89
C VAL A 4 22.83 23.91 2.79
N VAL A 5 22.63 24.74 3.81
CA VAL A 5 21.49 24.65 4.74
C VAL A 5 20.39 25.61 4.30
N ASN A 6 19.71 25.33 3.17
CA ASN A 6 18.38 25.91 2.95
C ASN A 6 17.55 25.38 1.75
N GLU A 7 17.97 24.37 0.99
CA GLU A 7 17.10 23.85 -0.09
C GLU A 7 16.01 22.90 0.43
N ALA A 8 16.27 22.19 1.53
CA ALA A 8 15.30 21.28 2.15
C ALA A 8 14.19 22.02 2.91
N GLU A 9 14.49 23.13 3.58
CA GLU A 9 13.51 23.92 4.36
C GLU A 9 12.64 24.81 3.45
N ILE A 10 13.21 25.36 2.37
CA ILE A 10 12.45 26.16 1.40
C ILE A 10 11.51 25.30 0.55
N ALA A 11 11.83 24.01 0.34
CA ALA A 11 10.92 23.10 -0.35
C ALA A 11 9.59 22.93 0.39
N ILE A 12 9.59 22.88 1.74
CA ILE A 12 8.41 22.58 2.56
C ILE A 12 7.39 23.75 2.54
N SER A 13 7.83 24.98 2.33
CA SER A 13 6.99 26.20 2.45
C SER A 13 6.05 26.48 1.28
N ASN A 14 6.23 25.86 0.11
CA ASN A 14 5.42 26.15 -1.10
C ASN A 14 4.55 24.96 -1.55
N TYR A 15 4.37 23.94 -0.71
CA TYR A 15 3.44 22.86 -0.99
C TYR A 15 2.00 23.28 -0.70
N GLN A 16 1.24 23.61 -1.74
CA GLN A 16 -0.22 23.52 -1.66
C GLN A 16 -0.61 22.04 -1.55
N SER A 17 -0.59 21.53 -0.32
CA SER A 17 -1.07 20.20 0.03
C SER A 17 -2.59 20.19 0.00
N SER A 18 -3.19 19.82 -1.14
CA SER A 18 -4.57 19.35 -1.14
C SER A 18 -4.60 17.97 -0.47
N ARG A 19 -4.60 17.94 0.87
CA ARG A 19 -4.84 16.70 1.62
C ARG A 19 -6.24 16.20 1.28
N LEU A 20 -6.37 14.91 1.00
CA LEU A 20 -7.68 14.30 0.89
C LEU A 20 -8.28 14.23 2.29
N ILE A 21 -9.50 14.75 2.47
CA ILE A 21 -10.25 14.57 3.71
C ILE A 21 -11.10 13.32 3.51
N MET A 22 -10.91 12.32 4.38
CA MET A 22 -11.63 11.04 4.34
C MET A 22 -12.41 10.87 5.64
N GLU A 23 -13.73 10.81 5.54
CA GLU A 23 -14.63 10.53 6.67
C GLU A 23 -14.40 9.11 7.21
N ASP A 24 -14.72 8.87 8.48
CA ASP A 24 -14.51 7.58 9.15
C ASP A 24 -15.21 6.43 8.43
N ARG A 25 -16.42 6.67 7.91
CA ARG A 25 -17.14 5.71 7.08
C ARG A 25 -16.37 5.34 5.81
N GLU A 26 -15.80 6.33 5.12
CA GLU A 26 -14.99 6.09 3.93
C GLU A 26 -13.69 5.35 4.30
N ARG A 27 -13.06 5.68 5.43
CA ARG A 27 -11.88 4.96 5.95
C ARG A 27 -12.20 3.50 6.24
N SER A 28 -13.30 3.23 6.94
CA SER A 28 -13.77 1.87 7.25
C SER A 28 -13.99 1.06 5.97
N GLN A 29 -14.74 1.61 5.01
CA GLN A 29 -15.00 0.95 3.72
C GLN A 29 -13.71 0.70 2.93
N LEU A 30 -12.77 1.66 2.94
CA LEU A 30 -11.51 1.49 2.25
C LEU A 30 -10.65 0.41 2.91
N TRP A 31 -10.60 0.32 4.24
CA TRP A 31 -9.92 -0.78 4.94
C TRP A 31 -10.51 -2.15 4.60
N GLN A 32 -11.84 -2.26 4.57
CA GLN A 32 -12.54 -3.48 4.15
C GLN A 32 -12.15 -3.87 2.72
N GLN A 33 -12.12 -2.89 1.79
CA GLN A 33 -11.67 -3.13 0.42
C GLN A 33 -10.21 -3.62 0.38
N ARG A 34 -9.29 -2.97 1.12
CA ARG A 34 -7.88 -3.38 1.13
C ARG A 34 -7.66 -4.76 1.73
N LEU A 35 -8.45 -5.14 2.74
CA LEU A 35 -8.46 -6.49 3.28
C LEU A 35 -8.88 -7.51 2.22
N ALA A 36 -9.99 -7.24 1.52
CA ALA A 36 -10.48 -8.12 0.46
C ALA A 36 -9.46 -8.27 -0.69
N GLU A 37 -8.84 -7.18 -1.13
CA GLU A 37 -7.79 -7.19 -2.15
C GLU A 37 -6.60 -8.08 -1.74
N ALA A 38 -6.11 -7.93 -0.50
CA ALA A 38 -4.96 -8.70 -0.01
C ALA A 38 -5.26 -10.21 0.10
N VAL A 39 -6.44 -10.56 0.61
CA VAL A 39 -6.86 -11.96 0.77
C VAL A 39 -7.13 -12.60 -0.59
N PHE A 40 -7.89 -11.96 -1.47
CA PHE A 40 -8.22 -12.54 -2.77
C PHE A 40 -7.00 -12.61 -3.68
N GLY A 41 -6.09 -11.65 -3.64
CA GLY A 41 -4.90 -11.73 -4.48
C GLY A 41 -3.91 -12.80 -4.00
N MET A 42 -3.86 -13.14 -2.71
CA MET A 42 -3.15 -14.34 -2.25
C MET A 42 -3.81 -15.63 -2.78
N THR A 43 -5.14 -15.70 -2.77
CA THR A 43 -5.88 -16.84 -3.37
C THR A 43 -5.58 -16.97 -4.87
N VAL A 44 -5.61 -15.87 -5.62
CA VAL A 44 -5.27 -15.86 -7.06
C VAL A 44 -3.85 -16.31 -7.28
N TYR A 45 -2.88 -15.79 -6.52
CA TYR A 45 -1.48 -16.20 -6.58
C TYR A 45 -1.31 -17.72 -6.42
N LEU A 46 -1.97 -18.32 -5.43
CA LEU A 46 -1.90 -19.76 -5.18
C LEU A 46 -2.54 -20.60 -6.28
N ILE A 47 -3.67 -20.14 -6.82
CA ILE A 47 -4.31 -20.80 -7.97
C ILE A 47 -3.40 -20.76 -9.19
N GLU A 48 -2.77 -19.61 -9.49
CA GLU A 48 -1.83 -19.47 -10.60
C GLU A 48 -0.61 -20.39 -10.45
N LYS A 49 -0.09 -20.54 -9.22
CA LYS A 49 1.01 -21.47 -8.90
C LYS A 49 0.62 -22.95 -8.96
N ARG A 50 -0.68 -23.26 -8.96
CA ARG A 50 -1.23 -24.64 -8.97
C ARG A 50 -0.75 -25.49 -7.78
N ASP A 51 -0.50 -24.87 -6.64
CA ASP A 51 -0.03 -25.53 -5.42
C ASP A 51 -1.20 -25.88 -4.48
N LEU A 52 -1.79 -27.05 -4.72
CA LEU A 52 -2.93 -27.55 -3.93
C LEU A 52 -2.57 -27.80 -2.46
N THR A 53 -1.32 -28.13 -2.15
CA THR A 53 -0.87 -28.37 -0.78
C THR A 53 -0.93 -27.09 0.04
N ASN A 54 -0.44 -25.99 -0.53
CA ASN A 54 -0.47 -24.70 0.15
C ASN A 54 -1.85 -24.03 0.14
N ILE A 55 -2.76 -24.39 -0.77
CA ILE A 55 -4.16 -23.92 -0.75
C ILE A 55 -4.87 -24.29 0.57
N PHE A 56 -4.71 -25.51 1.09
CA PHE A 56 -5.33 -25.86 2.37
C PHE A 56 -4.71 -25.11 3.56
N GLY A 57 -3.39 -24.91 3.56
CA GLY A 57 -2.73 -24.06 4.55
C GLY A 57 -3.20 -22.60 4.47
N TRP A 58 -3.54 -22.14 3.27
CA TRP A 58 -4.10 -20.80 3.06
C TRP A 58 -5.52 -20.68 3.64
N ILE A 59 -6.38 -21.70 3.46
CA ILE A 59 -7.72 -21.72 4.08
C ILE A 59 -7.62 -21.58 5.60
N GLN A 60 -6.67 -22.27 6.24
CA GLN A 60 -6.43 -22.13 7.67
C GLN A 60 -5.99 -20.70 8.04
N THR A 61 -5.06 -20.13 7.27
CA THR A 61 -4.60 -18.74 7.46
C THR A 61 -5.76 -17.74 7.30
N GLN A 62 -6.66 -17.95 6.34
CA GLN A 62 -7.86 -17.12 6.16
C GLN A 62 -8.79 -17.18 7.37
N SER A 63 -8.96 -18.35 8.01
CA SER A 63 -9.74 -18.46 9.25
C SER A 63 -9.17 -17.57 10.36
N GLU A 64 -7.85 -17.53 10.52
CA GLU A 64 -7.17 -16.63 11.46
C GLU A 64 -7.35 -15.15 11.09
N ILE A 65 -7.22 -14.82 9.80
CA ILE A 65 -7.46 -13.46 9.29
C ILE A 65 -8.86 -12.97 9.62
N PHE A 66 -9.87 -13.81 9.41
CA PHE A 66 -11.29 -13.47 9.60
C PHE A 66 -11.80 -13.75 11.03
N SER A 67 -10.93 -14.15 11.95
CA SER A 67 -11.28 -14.24 13.35
C SER A 67 -11.60 -12.86 13.92
N ASN A 68 -12.70 -12.72 14.66
CA ASN A 68 -13.10 -11.46 15.30
C ASN A 68 -13.25 -10.28 14.33
N LEU A 69 -13.90 -10.51 13.18
CA LEU A 69 -14.25 -9.39 12.29
C LEU A 69 -15.21 -8.42 12.99
N PRO A 70 -14.99 -7.09 12.85
CA PRO A 70 -15.98 -6.10 13.21
C PRO A 70 -17.26 -6.29 12.40
N ASP A 71 -18.39 -5.73 12.85
CA ASP A 71 -19.57 -5.62 11.99
C ASP A 71 -19.19 -4.87 10.70
N HIS A 72 -19.52 -5.43 9.54
CA HIS A 72 -19.33 -4.82 8.22
C HIS A 72 -19.95 -3.43 8.09
N ARG A 73 -20.98 -3.11 8.90
CA ARG A 73 -21.61 -1.79 8.95
C ARG A 73 -20.95 -0.81 9.92
N SER A 74 -19.98 -1.28 10.71
CA SER A 74 -19.27 -0.44 11.66
C SER A 74 -18.46 0.63 10.95
N GLU A 75 -18.63 1.88 11.40
CA GLU A 75 -17.83 3.03 10.96
C GLU A 75 -16.53 3.17 11.77
N ASP A 76 -16.29 2.30 12.77
CA ASP A 76 -15.02 2.23 13.47
C ASP A 76 -13.91 1.71 12.55
N TYR A 77 -13.23 2.65 11.90
CA TYR A 77 -12.15 2.35 10.99
C TYR A 77 -10.90 1.79 11.70
N HIS A 78 -10.71 2.05 13.00
CA HIS A 78 -9.56 1.53 13.74
C HIS A 78 -9.66 0.01 13.91
N SER A 79 -10.85 -0.52 14.16
CA SER A 79 -11.08 -1.96 14.21
C SER A 79 -10.77 -2.63 12.86
N TRP A 80 -11.19 -2.02 11.75
CA TRP A 80 -10.87 -2.53 10.40
C TRP A 80 -9.39 -2.40 10.05
N GLN A 81 -8.73 -1.32 10.46
CA GLN A 81 -7.28 -1.14 10.33
C GLN A 81 -6.50 -2.26 11.03
N GLN A 82 -6.90 -2.64 12.25
CA GLN A 82 -6.26 -3.72 12.99
C GLN A 82 -6.39 -5.07 12.28
N VAL A 83 -7.59 -5.38 11.76
CA VAL A 83 -7.80 -6.58 10.95
C VAL A 83 -6.91 -6.58 9.72
N PHE A 84 -6.82 -5.46 9.00
CA PHE A 84 -5.97 -5.36 7.81
C PHE A 84 -4.50 -5.60 8.15
N PHE A 85 -3.95 -4.98 9.20
CA PHE A 85 -2.55 -5.17 9.56
C PHE A 85 -2.24 -6.60 10.02
N ARG A 86 -3.14 -7.22 10.77
CA ARG A 86 -3.05 -8.66 11.08
C ARG A 86 -3.05 -9.50 9.80
N ALA A 87 -3.97 -9.21 8.88
CA ALA A 87 -4.08 -9.93 7.62
C ALA A 87 -2.81 -9.80 6.77
N GLN A 88 -2.27 -8.58 6.67
CA GLN A 88 -1.03 -8.31 5.96
C GLN A 88 0.13 -9.11 6.55
N ALA A 89 0.30 -9.10 7.88
CA ALA A 89 1.36 -9.86 8.55
C ALA A 89 1.21 -11.38 8.34
N LEU A 90 -0.02 -11.90 8.39
CA LEU A 90 -0.30 -13.31 8.15
C LEU A 90 -0.02 -13.70 6.68
N CYS A 91 -0.41 -12.88 5.71
CA CYS A 91 -0.08 -13.09 4.30
C CYS A 91 1.44 -13.07 4.06
N GLU A 92 2.15 -12.09 4.62
CA GLU A 92 3.61 -11.97 4.51
C GLU A 92 4.30 -13.20 5.11
N LYS A 93 3.91 -13.60 6.33
CA LYS A 93 4.44 -14.80 6.98
C LYS A 93 4.13 -16.06 6.16
N PHE A 94 2.90 -16.20 5.67
CA PHE A 94 2.48 -17.35 4.87
C PHE A 94 3.33 -17.48 3.60
N LEU A 95 3.51 -16.38 2.87
CA LEU A 95 4.28 -16.34 1.63
C LEU A 95 5.76 -16.66 1.88
N VAL A 96 6.40 -15.91 2.78
CA VAL A 96 7.85 -16.02 3.01
C VAL A 96 8.23 -17.38 3.58
N SER A 97 7.44 -17.93 4.51
CA SER A 97 7.73 -19.26 5.09
C SER A 97 7.64 -20.43 4.11
N ARG A 98 6.97 -20.24 2.97
CA ARG A 98 6.72 -21.30 1.97
C ARG A 98 7.51 -21.11 0.69
N TYR A 99 7.70 -19.87 0.29
CA TYR A 99 8.27 -19.56 -1.01
C TYR A 99 9.42 -18.55 -0.98
N GLY A 100 9.76 -18.01 0.20
CA GLY A 100 10.82 -17.01 0.34
C GLY A 100 10.43 -15.60 -0.10
N HIS A 101 11.39 -14.67 -0.04
CA HIS A 101 11.13 -13.25 -0.32
C HIS A 101 10.91 -12.94 -1.80
N ASP A 102 11.47 -13.76 -2.70
CA ASP A 102 11.46 -13.51 -4.14
C ASP A 102 10.04 -13.52 -4.75
N GLU A 103 9.11 -14.27 -4.14
CA GLU A 103 7.72 -14.38 -4.61
C GLU A 103 6.85 -13.16 -4.27
N MET A 104 7.35 -12.16 -3.54
CA MET A 104 6.59 -10.96 -3.24
C MET A 104 6.14 -10.20 -4.50
N SER A 105 6.93 -10.26 -5.57
CA SER A 105 6.60 -9.60 -6.83
C SER A 105 5.40 -10.25 -7.51
N GLU A 106 5.33 -11.59 -7.49
CA GLU A 106 4.22 -12.35 -8.06
C GLU A 106 2.95 -12.19 -7.24
N TRP A 107 3.05 -12.22 -5.91
CA TRP A 107 1.91 -11.92 -5.05
C TRP A 107 1.42 -10.47 -5.25
N ALA A 108 2.32 -9.50 -5.37
CA ALA A 108 1.96 -8.11 -5.68
C ALA A 108 1.24 -7.98 -7.03
N ARG A 109 1.66 -8.75 -8.06
CA ARG A 109 0.98 -8.81 -9.36
C ARG A 109 -0.44 -9.36 -9.25
N ALA A 110 -0.63 -10.45 -8.50
CA ALA A 110 -1.95 -11.03 -8.25
C ALA A 110 -2.88 -10.07 -7.49
N ASN A 111 -2.38 -9.39 -6.46
CA ASN A 111 -3.12 -8.34 -5.75
C ASN A 111 -3.51 -7.18 -6.68
N ALA A 112 -2.61 -6.76 -7.57
CA ALA A 112 -2.90 -5.71 -8.54
C ALA A 112 -3.98 -6.10 -9.56
N TRP A 113 -4.05 -7.38 -9.95
CA TRP A 113 -5.12 -7.91 -10.78
C TRP A 113 -6.49 -7.85 -10.08
N VAL A 114 -6.55 -8.25 -8.80
CA VAL A 114 -7.78 -8.14 -7.99
C VAL A 114 -8.18 -6.68 -7.86
N HIS A 115 -7.24 -5.82 -7.48
CA HIS A 115 -7.45 -4.37 -7.39
C HIS A 115 -8.04 -3.80 -8.68
N LYS A 116 -7.48 -4.16 -9.84
CA LYS A 116 -8.01 -3.72 -11.14
C LYS A 116 -9.47 -4.13 -11.34
N SER A 117 -9.84 -5.31 -10.86
CA SER A 117 -11.18 -5.89 -10.99
C SER A 117 -12.22 -5.27 -10.06
N VAL A 118 -11.81 -4.87 -8.85
CA VAL A 118 -12.74 -4.28 -7.85
C VAL A 118 -12.83 -2.76 -7.93
N GLU A 119 -11.81 -2.09 -8.47
CA GLU A 119 -11.76 -0.63 -8.53
C GLU A 119 -12.13 -0.08 -9.91
N ARG A 120 -13.26 0.64 -9.98
CA ARG A 120 -13.73 1.29 -11.22
C ARG A 120 -12.77 2.41 -11.65
N SER A 121 -12.37 2.39 -12.92
CA SER A 121 -11.68 3.53 -13.54
C SER A 121 -12.64 4.71 -13.65
N ARG A 122 -12.18 5.92 -13.34
CA ARG A 122 -12.97 7.16 -13.51
C ARG A 122 -12.61 7.91 -14.79
N GLY A 123 -11.72 7.34 -15.61
CA GLY A 123 -11.30 7.92 -16.88
C GLY A 123 -10.30 9.07 -16.75
N GLY A 124 -9.79 9.36 -15.55
CA GLY A 124 -8.86 10.45 -15.27
C GLY A 124 -7.39 10.16 -15.62
N GLY A 125 -7.08 8.99 -16.19
CA GLY A 125 -5.72 8.64 -16.60
C GLY A 125 -4.75 8.53 -15.41
N ALA A 126 -3.56 9.11 -15.53
CA ALA A 126 -2.54 9.06 -14.47
C ALA A 126 -3.01 9.72 -13.16
N ALA A 127 -3.86 10.75 -13.21
CA ALA A 127 -4.43 11.40 -12.04
C ALA A 127 -5.27 10.46 -11.16
N ASP A 128 -6.04 9.54 -11.76
CA ASP A 128 -6.82 8.55 -11.00
C ASP A 128 -5.90 7.59 -10.23
N VAL A 129 -4.80 7.17 -10.85
CA VAL A 129 -3.81 6.29 -10.23
C VAL A 129 -3.10 7.01 -9.08
N ALA A 130 -2.73 8.28 -9.26
CA ALA A 130 -2.15 9.11 -8.21
C ALA A 130 -3.11 9.31 -7.03
N ASN A 131 -4.39 9.59 -7.30
CA ASN A 131 -5.42 9.73 -6.28
C ASN A 131 -5.60 8.42 -5.48
N ARG A 132 -5.44 7.26 -6.11
CA ARG A 132 -5.47 5.96 -5.41
C ARG A 132 -4.27 5.76 -4.47
N ILE A 133 -3.07 6.20 -4.86
CA ILE A 133 -1.90 6.19 -3.95
C ILE A 133 -2.13 7.17 -2.80
N ALA A 134 -2.63 8.36 -3.09
CA ALA A 134 -2.94 9.38 -2.09
C ALA A 134 -4.01 8.90 -1.08
N ARG A 135 -5.08 8.25 -1.53
CA ARG A 135 -6.08 7.64 -0.63
C ARG A 135 -5.47 6.58 0.29
N GLN A 136 -4.52 5.79 -0.20
CA GLN A 136 -3.81 4.82 0.63
C GLN A 136 -2.90 5.51 1.66
N ALA A 137 -2.19 6.57 1.25
CA ALA A 137 -1.36 7.36 2.13
C ALA A 137 -2.19 8.04 3.24
N GLU A 138 -3.34 8.61 2.87
CA GLU A 138 -4.32 9.17 3.80
C GLU A 138 -4.84 8.12 4.78
N LEU A 139 -5.17 6.92 4.28
CA LEU A 139 -5.65 5.81 5.11
C LEU A 139 -4.62 5.38 6.17
N TYR A 140 -3.33 5.44 5.82
CA TYR A 140 -2.24 5.21 6.77
C TYR A 140 -1.90 6.43 7.63
N SER A 141 -2.53 7.58 7.40
CA SER A 141 -2.17 8.87 8.03
C SER A 141 -0.72 9.31 7.73
N SER A 142 -0.24 9.01 6.52
CA SER A 142 1.07 9.46 6.02
C SER A 142 1.03 10.94 5.62
N VAL A 143 2.20 11.59 5.59
CA VAL A 143 2.33 12.95 5.03
C VAL A 143 2.68 12.83 3.56
N TYR A 144 1.87 13.42 2.68
CA TYR A 144 2.06 13.30 1.23
C TYR A 144 1.61 14.55 0.47
N THR A 145 2.06 14.65 -0.78
CA THR A 145 1.64 15.67 -1.74
C THR A 145 1.44 15.05 -3.12
N ILE A 146 0.56 15.64 -3.93
CA ILE A 146 0.32 15.25 -5.32
C ILE A 146 0.76 16.39 -6.23
N ARG A 147 1.46 16.07 -7.31
CA ARG A 147 1.98 17.03 -8.30
C ARG A 147 1.64 16.56 -9.70
N GLN A 148 1.58 17.52 -10.62
CA GLN A 148 1.39 17.28 -12.06
C GLN A 148 0.22 16.34 -12.41
N ALA A 149 -0.80 16.23 -11.55
CA ALA A 149 -1.86 15.24 -11.72
C ALA A 149 -2.78 15.61 -12.90
N ASN A 150 -2.53 15.00 -14.04
CA ASN A 150 -3.35 15.11 -15.24
C ASN A 150 -3.52 13.73 -15.90
N TYR A 151 -4.12 13.72 -17.09
CA TYR A 151 -4.41 12.48 -17.80
C TYR A 151 -3.16 11.67 -18.19
N ALA A 152 -2.07 12.34 -18.58
CA ALA A 152 -0.86 11.74 -19.11
C ALA A 152 0.18 11.41 -18.04
N GLN A 153 0.30 12.26 -17.02
CA GLN A 153 1.28 12.11 -15.96
C GLN A 153 0.73 12.51 -14.60
N ALA A 154 1.33 11.98 -13.54
CA ALA A 154 1.10 12.40 -12.17
C ALA A 154 2.30 12.01 -11.29
N GLU A 155 2.54 12.77 -10.22
CA GLU A 155 3.56 12.48 -9.22
C GLU A 155 2.93 12.47 -7.81
N VAL A 156 3.29 11.49 -6.99
CA VAL A 156 2.92 11.43 -5.57
C VAL A 156 4.18 11.35 -4.73
N VAL A 157 4.34 12.27 -3.79
CA VAL A 157 5.48 12.31 -2.86
C VAL A 157 4.96 12.02 -1.46
N ILE A 158 5.33 10.87 -0.89
CA ILE A 158 5.13 10.53 0.52
C ILE A 158 6.35 11.08 1.27
N LEU A 159 6.16 12.20 1.98
CA LEU A 159 7.20 12.87 2.77
C LEU A 159 7.48 12.14 4.10
N HIS A 160 6.47 11.46 4.64
CA HIS A 160 6.58 10.65 5.85
C HIS A 160 5.66 9.44 5.78
N CYS A 161 6.25 8.25 5.90
CA CYS A 161 5.60 6.95 5.74
C CYS A 161 5.07 6.42 7.07
N ALA A 162 3.82 6.70 7.43
CA ALA A 162 3.26 6.30 8.72
C ALA A 162 3.13 4.77 8.92
N ILE A 163 3.15 3.98 7.84
CA ILE A 163 3.23 2.51 7.93
C ILE A 163 4.62 2.03 8.39
N TRP A 164 5.68 2.79 8.10
CA TRP A 164 7.00 2.54 8.64
C TRP A 164 6.97 2.65 10.16
N ASP A 165 6.53 3.81 10.68
CA ASP A 165 6.40 4.05 12.10
C ASP A 165 5.55 3.00 12.81
N TYR A 166 4.44 2.59 12.19
CA TYR A 166 3.59 1.53 12.72
C TYR A 166 4.37 0.23 12.91
N ARG A 167 5.18 -0.18 11.92
CA ARG A 167 5.97 -1.40 11.98
C ARG A 167 7.10 -1.30 12.99
N GLU A 168 7.81 -0.17 13.08
CA GLU A 168 8.84 0.01 14.10
C GLU A 168 8.25 -0.08 15.51
N ARG A 169 7.14 0.61 15.77
CA ARG A 169 6.43 0.50 17.06
C ARG A 169 5.97 -0.94 17.36
N ALA A 170 5.60 -1.71 16.34
CA ALA A 170 5.25 -3.12 16.51
C ALA A 170 6.49 -3.95 16.89
N ARG A 171 7.64 -3.73 16.23
CA ARG A 171 8.91 -4.40 16.57
C ARG A 171 9.39 -4.06 17.98
N GLU A 172 9.30 -2.80 18.38
CA GLU A 172 9.63 -2.34 19.74
C GLU A 172 8.79 -3.06 20.81
N ARG A 173 7.55 -3.45 20.46
CA ARG A 173 6.64 -4.23 21.32
C ARG A 173 6.86 -5.74 21.23
N GLY A 174 7.88 -6.20 20.51
CA GLY A 174 8.20 -7.61 20.34
C GLY A 174 7.29 -8.36 19.36
N VAL A 175 6.52 -7.65 18.52
CA VAL A 175 5.73 -8.29 17.47
C VAL A 175 6.68 -8.77 16.36
N PRO A 176 6.70 -10.07 16.01
CA PRO A 176 7.51 -10.55 14.91
C PRO A 176 7.01 -9.96 13.59
N ILE A 177 7.85 -9.17 12.92
CA ILE A 177 7.58 -8.61 11.59
C ILE A 177 8.45 -9.36 10.58
N THR A 178 7.81 -9.94 9.57
CA THR A 178 8.48 -10.79 8.56
C THR A 178 9.46 -9.99 7.69
N LEU A 179 9.12 -8.76 7.34
CA LEU A 179 9.93 -7.91 6.45
C LEU A 179 10.88 -7.02 7.26
N GLU A 180 12.08 -6.78 6.77
CA GLU A 180 13.02 -5.82 7.35
C GLU A 180 12.52 -4.38 7.16
N SER A 181 11.88 -4.10 6.03
CA SER A 181 11.22 -2.82 5.77
C SER A 181 9.84 -2.98 5.12
N PRO A 182 8.89 -2.04 5.33
CA PRO A 182 7.66 -2.00 4.54
C PRO A 182 7.94 -1.85 3.03
N CYS A 183 9.04 -1.19 2.66
CA CYS A 183 9.41 -0.91 1.27
C CYS A 183 9.64 -2.18 0.44
N GLU A 184 10.06 -3.29 1.06
CA GLU A 184 10.25 -4.58 0.39
C GLU A 184 9.01 -5.04 -0.38
N TYR A 185 7.82 -4.81 0.20
CA TYR A 185 6.56 -5.16 -0.43
C TYR A 185 5.85 -3.95 -1.05
N CYS A 186 5.84 -2.78 -0.38
CA CYS A 186 5.11 -1.61 -0.86
C CYS A 186 5.57 -1.14 -2.26
N THR A 187 6.86 -1.22 -2.56
CA THR A 187 7.39 -0.84 -3.89
C THR A 187 6.88 -1.76 -4.99
N LYS A 188 6.87 -3.07 -4.73
CA LYS A 188 6.33 -4.08 -5.65
C LYS A 188 4.82 -3.91 -5.82
N ALA A 189 4.09 -3.77 -4.72
CA ALA A 189 2.64 -3.60 -4.73
C ALA A 189 2.19 -2.33 -5.48
N ILE A 190 2.81 -1.18 -5.20
CA ILE A 190 2.43 0.07 -5.87
C ILE A 190 2.82 0.02 -7.35
N SER A 191 4.02 -0.48 -7.70
CA SER A 191 4.43 -0.64 -9.10
C SER A 191 3.46 -1.54 -9.88
N SER A 192 3.08 -2.69 -9.31
CA SER A 192 2.12 -3.61 -9.93
C SER A 192 0.73 -2.97 -10.08
N ASN A 193 0.26 -2.20 -9.09
CA ASN A 193 -1.02 -1.48 -9.19
C ASN A 193 -1.02 -0.44 -10.32
N ILE A 194 0.06 0.33 -10.45
CA ILE A 194 0.23 1.31 -11.53
C ILE A 194 0.26 0.59 -12.89
N ALA A 195 1.06 -0.47 -13.01
CA ALA A 195 1.18 -1.26 -14.24
C ALA A 195 -0.15 -1.91 -14.65
N ALA A 196 -0.91 -2.46 -13.70
CA ALA A 196 -2.20 -3.10 -13.97
C ALA A 196 -3.23 -2.12 -14.58
N LYS A 197 -3.11 -0.82 -14.31
CA LYS A 197 -3.94 0.24 -14.87
C LYS A 197 -3.43 0.78 -16.22
N GLY A 198 -2.32 0.27 -16.74
CA GLY A 198 -1.78 0.62 -18.06
C GLY A 198 -0.78 1.79 -18.02
N HIS A 199 -0.11 2.00 -16.90
CA HIS A 199 0.81 3.11 -16.68
C HIS A 199 2.21 2.58 -16.33
N LYS A 200 3.23 3.35 -16.67
CA LYS A 200 4.62 3.11 -16.28
C LYS A 200 4.84 3.63 -14.85
N PRO A 201 5.26 2.78 -13.90
CA PRO A 201 5.72 3.23 -12.59
C PRO A 201 7.21 3.58 -12.61
N GLU A 202 7.58 4.66 -11.93
CA GLU A 202 8.95 4.95 -11.51
C GLU A 202 8.90 5.42 -10.06
N PHE A 203 9.89 5.05 -9.25
CA PHE A 203 9.95 5.50 -7.87
C PHE A 203 11.37 5.72 -7.36
N ASP A 204 11.47 6.62 -6.39
CA ASP A 204 12.68 6.88 -5.62
C ASP A 204 12.33 6.71 -4.13
N LEU A 205 13.17 5.98 -3.40
CA LEU A 205 13.10 5.93 -1.93
C LEU A 205 14.05 6.98 -1.36
N PHE A 206 13.65 7.63 -0.28
CA PHE A 206 14.52 8.56 0.43
C PHE A 206 14.36 8.43 1.93
N ASP A 207 15.47 8.66 2.62
CA ASP A 207 15.60 8.58 4.07
C ASP A 207 16.49 9.74 4.51
N ASN A 208 16.02 10.53 5.47
CA ASN A 208 16.78 11.63 6.06
C ASN A 208 17.08 11.42 7.55
N GLY A 209 16.96 10.19 8.05
CA GLY A 209 17.17 9.81 9.46
C GLY A 209 16.03 10.20 10.40
N ALA A 210 15.20 11.17 10.04
CA ALA A 210 14.01 11.57 10.81
C ALA A 210 12.70 11.11 10.15
N SER A 211 12.72 10.78 8.86
CA SER A 211 11.55 10.38 8.09
C SER A 211 11.93 9.48 6.92
N HIS A 212 11.17 8.40 6.76
CA HIS A 212 11.22 7.53 5.59
C HIS A 212 10.13 7.96 4.60
N GLY A 213 10.50 8.13 3.33
CA GLY A 213 9.59 8.59 2.29
C GLY A 213 9.83 7.93 0.94
N CYS A 214 8.92 8.20 0.02
CA CYS A 214 9.03 7.73 -1.35
C CYS A 214 8.39 8.72 -2.33
N ARG A 215 8.92 8.76 -3.55
CA ARG A 215 8.37 9.52 -4.67
C ARG A 215 7.95 8.54 -5.74
N TRP A 216 6.75 8.72 -6.27
CA TRP A 216 6.18 7.93 -7.35
C TRP A 216 5.89 8.83 -8.54
N ARG A 217 6.41 8.46 -9.71
CA ARG A 217 6.04 9.07 -10.99
C ARG A 217 5.23 8.05 -11.79
N ILE A 218 4.11 8.53 -12.32
CA ILE A 218 3.15 7.73 -13.06
C ILE A 218 3.03 8.35 -14.46
N THR A 219 3.39 7.58 -15.48
CA THR A 219 3.28 8.02 -16.87
C THR A 219 2.37 7.07 -17.62
N ARG A 220 1.39 7.62 -18.33
CA ARG A 220 0.52 6.83 -19.20
C ARG A 220 1.35 6.22 -20.34
N LEU A 221 1.18 4.93 -20.58
CA LEU A 221 1.73 4.29 -21.79
C LEU A 221 0.84 4.71 -22.97
N MET A 222 1.45 5.26 -24.02
CA MET A 222 0.75 5.63 -25.26
C MET A 222 0.19 4.40 -25.97
#